data_AF-R1EIE8-F1
#
_entry.id   AF-R1EIE8-F1
#
_cell.length_a   1.000
_cell.length_b   1.000
_cell.length_c   1.000
_cell.angle_alpha   90.00
_cell.angle_beta   90.00
_cell.angle_gamma   90.00
#
_symmetry.space_group_name_H-M   'P 1'
#
loop_
_entity.id
_entity.type
_entity.pdbx_description
1 polymer ?
#
loop_
_entity_poly.entity_id
_entity_poly.type
_entity_poly.pdbx_seq_one_letter_code
_entity_poly.pdbx_strand_id
1 'polypeptide(L)'
;MFDGKLVGIVATNALELGVDIGSLDAVVTVGFPYTIANLRQQSGRAGRRNKDSLSVLVGDCFPTDQYYMQNPDEIFTKPNAELQVDLENMLCLEGHIQCAAHEMPIRPEEDIKYFGPLLTTIAAERMRKDDLGFYHCNERFLPRPSTHVAIRDTEEDHFAIIDTTNGRNVVLEELEASRAFFTIYEGGIFLHQGNSYLVKEFSPDAMLAKVEHVRVDWTTQQRDFTDVDPIETEAIRAIPGSRSRAFCGPIRIKQVVFGFFKVDRRRRILDAVAVDNPPIVLRSRGMWLDVPRRALDILKRRRLHVGGAIHAAEHAVLSLMPNFVVSLPGDVRTECKNALKEFAARESTRKRPARLTFYDAKGGQGGAGIAAKAFEFVDLLLRQACERVAACHCLEGCLECCCDERCKEANVVMSKAGAEVILKSLLNWEIDVEALPMGPEEGREAASIETVVEATEVRPARGRKVEVVEVRREAEVVAVKEEGDAEDEDGE
;
A
#
# COMPACT_ATOMS: atom_id res chain seq x y z
N MET A 1 -12.57 -22.07 24.00
CA MET A 1 -13.10 -21.67 22.68
C MET A 1 -14.04 -22.74 22.15
N PHE A 2 -13.54 -23.93 21.80
CA PHE A 2 -14.34 -25.00 21.17
C PHE A 2 -15.31 -25.75 22.10
N ASP A 3 -15.09 -25.71 23.42
CA ASP A 3 -15.97 -26.35 24.42
C ASP A 3 -17.25 -25.53 24.77
N GLY A 4 -17.50 -24.40 24.11
CA GLY A 4 -18.66 -23.53 24.43
C GLY A 4 -18.59 -22.80 25.79
N LYS A 5 -17.43 -22.84 26.47
CA LYS A 5 -17.20 -22.19 27.77
C LYS A 5 -16.93 -20.68 27.67
N LEU A 6 -16.71 -20.15 26.47
CA LEU A 6 -16.51 -18.72 26.23
C LEU A 6 -17.82 -18.10 25.70
N VAL A 7 -18.28 -17.05 26.37
CA VAL A 7 -19.51 -16.34 25.99
C VAL A 7 -19.29 -15.38 24.81
N GLY A 8 -18.07 -14.86 24.64
CA GLY A 8 -17.71 -13.94 23.57
C GLY A 8 -16.21 -13.81 23.39
N ILE A 9 -15.80 -13.41 22.20
CA ILE A 9 -14.40 -13.25 21.81
C ILE A 9 -14.29 -11.93 21.03
N VAL A 10 -13.29 -11.12 21.38
CA VAL A 10 -12.88 -9.95 20.59
C VAL A 10 -11.61 -10.33 19.85
N ALA A 11 -11.60 -10.17 18.53
CA ALA A 11 -10.49 -10.58 17.70
C ALA A 11 -10.24 -9.59 16.56
N THR A 12 -9.03 -9.66 16.02
CA THR A 12 -8.68 -9.01 14.75
C THR A 12 -9.15 -9.86 13.57
N ASN A 13 -8.75 -9.46 12.36
CA ASN A 13 -8.91 -10.26 11.14
C ASN A 13 -8.27 -11.66 11.20
N ALA A 14 -7.49 -12.00 12.23
CA ALA A 14 -6.94 -13.34 12.41
C ALA A 14 -8.03 -14.44 12.46
N LEU A 15 -9.24 -14.13 12.93
CA LEU A 15 -10.37 -15.08 12.92
C LEU A 15 -11.17 -15.08 11.61
N GLU A 16 -10.77 -14.29 10.61
CA GLU A 16 -11.28 -14.43 9.24
C GLU A 16 -10.77 -15.72 8.58
N LEU A 17 -9.61 -16.24 9.00
CA LEU A 17 -9.11 -17.52 8.52
C LEU A 17 -10.02 -18.66 8.96
N GLY A 18 -10.20 -19.67 8.10
CA GLY A 18 -11.15 -20.79 8.21
C GLY A 18 -11.03 -21.72 9.43
N VAL A 19 -10.53 -21.25 10.57
CA VAL A 19 -10.53 -21.95 11.85
C VAL A 19 -11.97 -22.28 12.23
N ASP A 20 -12.23 -23.53 12.59
CA ASP A 20 -13.55 -23.99 13.01
C ASP A 20 -13.80 -23.65 14.48
N ILE A 21 -14.21 -22.40 14.74
CA ILE A 21 -14.46 -21.86 16.09
C ILE A 21 -15.81 -22.33 16.65
N GLY A 22 -16.50 -23.24 15.97
CA GLY A 22 -17.90 -23.59 16.22
C GLY A 22 -18.87 -22.61 15.55
N SER A 23 -20.14 -22.69 15.95
CA SER A 23 -21.20 -21.80 15.48
C SER A 23 -21.37 -20.62 16.45
N LEU A 24 -21.02 -19.40 16.02
CA LEU A 24 -21.40 -18.21 16.76
C LEU A 24 -22.87 -17.87 16.47
N ASP A 25 -23.58 -17.35 17.47
CA ASP A 25 -24.95 -16.88 17.29
C ASP A 25 -24.97 -15.44 16.74
N ALA A 26 -23.98 -14.62 17.10
CA ALA A 26 -23.87 -13.24 16.66
C ALA A 26 -22.43 -12.81 16.36
N VAL A 27 -22.27 -11.93 15.38
CA VAL A 27 -21.01 -11.24 15.04
C VAL A 27 -21.27 -9.72 15.04
N VAL A 28 -20.37 -8.97 15.66
CA VAL A 28 -20.37 -7.51 15.62
C VAL A 28 -19.07 -7.04 14.99
N THR A 29 -19.17 -6.46 13.81
CA THR A 29 -18.06 -5.84 13.08
C THR A 29 -18.06 -4.35 13.37
N VAL A 30 -16.96 -3.85 13.94
CA VAL A 30 -16.78 -2.43 14.28
C VAL A 30 -15.87 -1.80 13.22
N GLY A 31 -16.45 -0.95 12.38
CA GLY A 31 -15.81 -0.36 11.21
C GLY A 31 -15.86 -1.25 9.96
N PHE A 32 -15.86 -0.66 8.77
CA PHE A 32 -15.84 -1.45 7.53
C PHE A 32 -14.49 -2.19 7.35
N PRO A 33 -14.48 -3.52 7.13
CA PRO A 33 -13.25 -4.32 7.16
C PRO A 33 -12.48 -4.28 5.83
N TYR A 34 -12.23 -3.08 5.30
CA TYR A 34 -11.52 -2.76 4.06
C TYR A 34 -12.02 -3.39 2.76
N THR A 35 -12.72 -4.54 2.78
CA THR A 35 -13.30 -5.18 1.59
C THR A 35 -14.62 -5.86 1.93
N ILE A 36 -15.49 -5.99 0.92
CA ILE A 36 -16.77 -6.71 1.04
C ILE A 36 -16.53 -8.20 1.29
N ALA A 37 -15.47 -8.78 0.72
CA ALA A 37 -15.14 -10.19 0.94
C ALA A 37 -14.80 -10.46 2.41
N ASN A 38 -14.02 -9.57 3.06
CA ASN A 38 -13.73 -9.66 4.49
C ASN A 38 -15.00 -9.52 5.33
N LEU A 39 -15.87 -8.55 5.01
CA LEU A 39 -17.14 -8.36 5.71
C LEU A 39 -18.04 -9.61 5.64
N ARG A 40 -18.13 -10.23 4.46
CA ARG A 40 -18.88 -11.48 4.24
C ARG A 40 -18.26 -12.65 5.01
N GLN A 41 -16.93 -12.76 5.02
CA GLN A 41 -16.22 -13.80 5.79
C GLN A 41 -16.40 -13.63 7.30
N GLN A 42 -16.33 -12.41 7.82
CA GLN A 42 -16.59 -12.11 9.23
C GLN A 42 -18.04 -12.43 9.59
N SER A 43 -19.00 -11.98 8.78
CA SER A 43 -20.44 -12.24 9.00
C SER A 43 -20.76 -13.74 8.96
N GLY A 44 -20.14 -14.50 8.05
CA GLY A 44 -20.31 -15.95 7.92
C GLY A 44 -19.76 -16.79 9.08
N ARG A 45 -19.19 -16.16 10.12
CA ARG A 45 -18.84 -16.81 11.38
C ARG A 45 -20.06 -17.06 12.25
N ALA A 46 -21.11 -16.27 12.08
CA ALA A 46 -22.41 -16.49 12.69
C ALA A 46 -23.29 -17.39 11.79
N GLY A 47 -24.24 -18.13 12.38
CA GLY A 47 -25.31 -18.77 11.61
C GLY A 47 -25.03 -20.13 11.01
N ARG A 48 -24.17 -20.94 11.64
CA ARG A 48 -24.00 -22.36 11.26
C ARG A 48 -25.09 -23.22 11.92
N ARG A 49 -25.65 -24.19 11.17
CA ARG A 49 -26.59 -25.25 11.63
C ARG A 49 -28.04 -24.81 11.91
N ASN A 50 -28.71 -24.12 10.97
CA ASN A 50 -30.15 -23.81 10.98
C ASN A 50 -30.66 -23.11 12.26
N LYS A 51 -29.83 -22.30 12.89
CA LYS A 51 -30.23 -21.41 13.98
C LYS A 51 -30.25 -19.98 13.47
N ASP A 52 -31.12 -19.17 14.06
CA ASP A 52 -31.13 -17.73 13.83
C ASP A 52 -29.76 -17.15 14.18
N SER A 53 -29.33 -16.17 13.40
CA SER A 53 -28.05 -15.52 13.61
C SER A 53 -28.12 -14.04 13.28
N LEU A 54 -27.22 -13.29 13.91
CA LEU A 54 -27.17 -11.83 13.80
C LEU A 54 -25.77 -11.39 13.36
N SER A 55 -25.70 -10.59 12.30
CA SER A 55 -24.49 -9.85 11.94
C SER A 55 -24.78 -8.36 12.03
N VAL A 56 -23.96 -7.62 12.77
CA VAL A 56 -24.10 -6.17 12.95
C VAL A 56 -22.84 -5.49 12.46
N LEU A 57 -22.97 -4.60 11.47
CA LEU A 57 -21.91 -3.67 11.07
C LEU A 57 -22.14 -2.32 11.73
N VAL A 58 -21.18 -1.86 12.53
CA VAL A 58 -21.21 -0.55 13.19
C VAL A 58 -20.24 0.37 12.45
N GLY A 59 -20.76 1.30 11.65
CA GLY A 59 -19.95 2.28 10.93
C GLY A 59 -19.41 3.39 11.84
N ASP A 60 -18.18 3.83 11.56
CA ASP A 60 -17.53 4.98 12.22
C ASP A 60 -17.67 6.26 11.37
N CYS A 61 -17.15 7.39 11.85
CA CYS A 61 -17.23 8.70 11.17
C CYS A 61 -16.31 8.84 9.94
N PHE A 62 -15.55 7.80 9.59
CA PHE A 62 -14.58 7.85 8.49
C PHE A 62 -15.26 7.78 7.11
N PRO A 63 -14.66 8.37 6.06
CA PRO A 63 -15.27 8.42 4.73
C PRO A 63 -15.66 7.05 4.15
N THR A 64 -14.85 6.02 4.40
CA THR A 64 -15.11 4.66 3.92
C THR A 64 -16.38 4.07 4.54
N ASP A 65 -16.49 4.17 5.86
CA ASP A 65 -17.65 3.72 6.62
C ASP A 65 -18.90 4.49 6.21
N GLN A 66 -18.81 5.82 6.15
CA GLN A 66 -19.93 6.68 5.77
C GLN A 66 -20.43 6.38 4.35
N TYR A 67 -19.52 6.06 3.41
CA TYR A 67 -19.90 5.66 2.06
C TYR A 67 -20.80 4.42 2.06
N TYR A 68 -20.39 3.35 2.77
CA TYR A 68 -21.18 2.11 2.83
C TYR A 68 -22.45 2.24 3.68
N MET A 69 -22.47 3.13 4.67
CA MET A 69 -23.69 3.46 5.41
C MET A 69 -24.71 4.23 4.55
N GLN A 70 -24.24 5.04 3.60
CA GLN A 70 -25.09 5.76 2.64
C GLN A 70 -25.52 4.89 1.45
N ASN A 71 -24.74 3.86 1.11
CA ASN A 71 -24.98 2.93 0.01
C ASN A 71 -25.04 1.47 0.49
N PRO A 72 -25.97 1.12 1.41
CA PRO A 72 -25.99 -0.21 2.05
C PRO A 72 -26.24 -1.35 1.06
N ASP A 73 -26.96 -1.09 -0.03
CA ASP A 73 -27.27 -2.10 -1.06
C ASP A 73 -26.01 -2.67 -1.71
N GLU A 74 -24.92 -1.89 -1.78
CA GLU A 74 -23.65 -2.34 -2.35
C GLU A 74 -23.02 -3.49 -1.57
N ILE A 75 -23.23 -3.55 -0.25
CA ILE A 75 -22.71 -4.64 0.59
C ILE A 75 -23.28 -6.00 0.12
N PHE A 76 -24.51 -5.98 -0.39
CA PHE A 76 -25.21 -7.16 -0.87
C PHE A 76 -25.02 -7.40 -2.37
N THR A 77 -24.96 -6.34 -3.18
CA THR A 77 -24.98 -6.43 -4.65
C THR A 77 -23.58 -6.48 -5.29
N LYS A 78 -22.56 -5.82 -4.71
CA LYS A 78 -21.21 -5.85 -5.31
C LYS A 78 -20.66 -7.28 -5.29
N PRO A 79 -20.09 -7.77 -6.42
CA PRO A 79 -19.45 -9.07 -6.46
C PRO A 79 -18.20 -9.09 -5.57
N ASN A 80 -17.77 -10.29 -5.16
CA ASN A 80 -16.45 -10.43 -4.55
C ASN A 80 -15.37 -10.11 -5.60
N ALA A 81 -14.27 -9.50 -5.17
CA ALA A 81 -13.12 -9.30 -6.05
C ALA A 81 -12.65 -10.63 -6.64
N GLU A 82 -12.37 -10.64 -7.93
CA GLU A 82 -11.83 -11.82 -8.61
C GLU A 82 -10.42 -12.12 -8.08
N LEU A 83 -10.13 -13.42 -7.94
CA LEU A 83 -8.79 -13.87 -7.59
C LEU A 83 -7.93 -13.86 -8.84
N GLN A 84 -7.01 -12.91 -8.90
CA GLN A 84 -6.03 -12.82 -9.97
C GLN A 84 -4.66 -13.27 -9.44
N VAL A 85 -3.97 -14.09 -10.23
CA VAL A 85 -2.61 -14.57 -9.93
C VAL A 85 -1.74 -14.25 -11.13
N ASP A 86 -0.68 -13.49 -10.90
CA ASP A 86 0.32 -13.20 -11.92
C ASP A 86 1.36 -14.31 -11.97
N LEU A 87 1.33 -15.12 -13.03
CA LEU A 87 2.32 -16.16 -13.29
C LEU A 87 3.50 -15.65 -14.14
N GLU A 88 3.41 -14.43 -14.66
CA GLU A 88 4.41 -13.80 -15.53
C GLU A 88 5.27 -12.76 -14.81
N ASN A 89 5.04 -12.54 -13.50
CA ASN A 89 5.90 -11.69 -12.69
C ASN A 89 7.35 -12.20 -12.73
N MET A 90 8.21 -11.47 -13.44
CA MET A 90 9.60 -11.82 -13.70
C MET A 90 10.40 -12.14 -12.43
N LEU A 91 10.14 -11.45 -11.30
CA LEU A 91 10.88 -11.70 -10.06
C LEU A 91 10.53 -13.07 -9.47
N CYS A 92 9.24 -13.40 -9.44
CA CYS A 92 8.77 -14.70 -8.96
C CYS A 92 9.17 -15.82 -9.94
N LEU A 93 8.92 -15.61 -11.23
CA LEU A 93 9.17 -16.59 -12.27
C LEU A 93 10.66 -16.94 -12.39
N GLU A 94 11.56 -15.95 -12.40
CA GLU A 94 13.00 -16.19 -12.40
C GLU A 94 13.42 -17.02 -11.19
N GLY A 95 12.98 -16.64 -9.99
CA GLY A 95 13.31 -17.38 -8.77
C GLY A 95 12.90 -18.86 -8.85
N HIS A 96 11.68 -19.12 -9.31
CA HIS A 96 11.17 -20.49 -9.47
C HIS A 96 11.91 -21.27 -10.57
N ILE A 97 12.26 -20.64 -11.69
CA ILE A 97 13.06 -21.27 -12.76
C ILE A 97 14.46 -21.64 -12.25
N GLN A 98 15.11 -20.78 -11.45
CA GLN A 98 16.43 -21.08 -10.88
C GLN A 98 16.37 -22.27 -9.91
N CYS A 99 15.31 -22.35 -9.10
CA CYS A 99 15.05 -23.52 -8.25
C CYS A 99 14.82 -24.79 -9.07
N ALA A 100 13.96 -24.73 -10.09
CA ALA A 100 13.67 -25.86 -10.97
C ALA A 100 14.95 -26.35 -11.68
N ALA A 101 15.78 -25.43 -12.17
CA ALA A 101 17.04 -25.74 -12.85
C ALA A 101 18.12 -26.34 -11.93
N HIS A 102 17.99 -26.17 -10.62
CA HIS A 102 18.85 -26.84 -9.64
C HIS A 102 18.36 -28.26 -9.33
N GLU A 103 17.05 -28.50 -9.38
CA GLU A 103 16.45 -29.83 -9.22
C GLU A 103 16.68 -30.70 -10.46
N MET A 104 16.48 -30.13 -11.65
CA MET A 104 16.69 -30.79 -12.93
C MET A 104 17.06 -29.77 -14.02
N PRO A 105 18.07 -30.03 -14.87
CA PRO A 105 18.45 -29.11 -15.94
C PRO A 105 17.28 -28.84 -16.90
N ILE A 106 17.03 -27.57 -17.19
CA ILE A 106 15.88 -27.10 -17.96
C ILE A 106 16.15 -27.17 -19.46
N ARG A 107 15.11 -27.55 -20.20
CA ARG A 107 15.08 -27.55 -21.67
C ARG A 107 13.99 -26.58 -22.13
N PRO A 108 14.34 -25.35 -22.56
CA PRO A 108 13.35 -24.33 -22.91
C PRO A 108 12.28 -24.79 -23.89
N GLU A 109 12.63 -25.61 -24.88
CA GLU A 109 11.68 -26.12 -25.88
C GLU A 109 10.60 -27.05 -25.28
N GLU A 110 10.92 -27.82 -24.23
CA GLU A 110 10.01 -28.78 -23.62
C GLU A 110 9.28 -28.19 -22.40
N ASP A 111 9.96 -27.35 -21.64
CA ASP A 111 9.49 -26.82 -20.35
C ASP A 111 8.71 -25.50 -20.48
N ILE A 112 8.67 -24.89 -21.67
CA ILE A 112 7.92 -23.65 -21.94
C ILE A 112 6.43 -23.79 -21.58
N LYS A 113 5.87 -24.99 -21.68
CA LYS A 113 4.47 -25.28 -21.29
C LYS A 113 4.18 -25.11 -19.80
N TYR A 114 5.22 -25.14 -18.95
CA TYR A 114 5.09 -25.01 -17.50
C TYR A 114 5.42 -23.59 -17.02
N PHE A 115 6.45 -22.97 -17.59
CA PHE A 115 6.98 -21.67 -17.15
C PHE A 115 6.56 -20.50 -18.04
N GLY A 116 5.85 -20.77 -19.14
CA GLY A 116 5.36 -19.74 -20.05
C GLY A 116 6.43 -19.18 -20.99
N PRO A 117 6.06 -18.18 -21.81
CA PRO A 117 6.87 -17.71 -22.93
C PRO A 117 8.19 -17.05 -22.52
N LEU A 118 8.26 -16.50 -21.31
CA LEU A 118 9.44 -15.79 -20.77
C LEU A 118 10.61 -16.73 -20.44
N LEU A 119 10.38 -18.05 -20.40
CA LEU A 119 11.41 -19.04 -20.08
C LEU A 119 12.63 -18.91 -20.98
N THR A 120 12.44 -18.77 -22.29
CA THR A 120 13.55 -18.72 -23.25
C THR A 120 14.43 -17.49 -23.02
N THR A 121 13.82 -16.34 -22.72
CA THR A 121 14.54 -15.10 -22.41
C THR A 121 15.30 -15.22 -21.10
N ILE A 122 14.65 -15.72 -20.04
CA ILE A 122 15.28 -15.91 -18.72
C ILE A 122 16.44 -16.91 -18.81
N ALA A 123 16.25 -18.01 -19.55
CA ALA A 123 17.28 -19.01 -19.75
C ALA A 123 18.51 -18.44 -20.48
N ALA A 124 18.30 -17.67 -21.54
CA ALA A 124 19.38 -17.07 -22.31
C ALA A 124 20.14 -15.98 -21.53
N GLU A 125 19.46 -15.16 -20.74
CA GLU A 125 20.05 -14.00 -20.08
C GLU A 125 20.59 -14.28 -18.68
N ARG A 126 19.94 -15.19 -17.93
CA ARG A 126 20.13 -15.31 -16.47
C ARG A 126 20.53 -16.70 -15.99
N MET A 127 20.57 -17.70 -16.87
CA MET A 127 20.95 -19.08 -16.52
C MET A 127 22.29 -19.48 -17.15
N ARG A 128 22.87 -20.58 -16.67
CA ARG A 128 24.09 -21.15 -17.26
C ARG A 128 23.73 -22.25 -18.25
N LYS A 129 24.35 -22.24 -19.42
CA LYS A 129 24.14 -23.28 -20.44
C LYS A 129 25.32 -24.24 -20.46
N ASP A 130 25.06 -25.53 -20.53
CA ASP A 130 26.11 -26.56 -20.70
C ASP A 130 26.38 -26.89 -22.18
N ASP A 131 27.41 -27.70 -22.42
CA ASP A 131 27.84 -28.12 -23.76
C ASP A 131 26.79 -28.97 -24.50
N LEU A 132 25.86 -29.59 -23.75
CA LEU A 132 24.77 -30.41 -24.28
C LEU A 132 23.49 -29.58 -24.54
N GLY A 133 23.52 -28.29 -24.22
CA GLY A 133 22.44 -27.35 -24.46
C GLY A 133 21.39 -27.23 -23.35
N PHE A 134 21.61 -27.85 -22.19
CA PHE A 134 20.74 -27.73 -21.02
C PHE A 134 21.06 -26.47 -20.23
N TYR A 135 20.02 -25.91 -19.60
CA TYR A 135 20.14 -24.74 -18.75
C TYR A 135 20.12 -25.14 -17.27
N HIS A 136 21.10 -24.63 -16.54
CA HIS A 136 21.34 -24.90 -15.13
C HIS A 136 21.20 -23.62 -14.32
N CYS A 137 20.89 -23.80 -13.03
CA CYS A 137 20.82 -22.71 -12.05
C CYS A 137 22.09 -21.84 -12.11
N ASN A 138 21.91 -20.52 -12.00
CA ASN A 138 23.02 -19.58 -11.93
C ASN A 138 23.87 -19.83 -10.67
N GLU A 139 25.17 -19.59 -10.79
CA GLU A 139 26.18 -19.80 -9.74
C GLU A 139 25.88 -18.96 -8.50
N ARG A 140 25.28 -17.77 -8.70
CA ARG A 140 24.89 -16.84 -7.64
C ARG A 140 23.88 -17.41 -6.64
N PHE A 141 23.02 -18.34 -7.06
CA PHE A 141 21.95 -18.89 -6.22
C PHE A 141 22.33 -20.24 -5.59
N LEU A 142 23.52 -20.77 -5.91
CA LEU A 142 24.01 -22.01 -5.31
C LEU A 142 24.57 -21.75 -3.89
N PRO A 143 24.55 -22.78 -3.01
CA PRO A 143 24.11 -24.15 -3.23
C PRO A 143 22.61 -24.39 -3.00
N ARG A 144 21.85 -23.38 -2.58
CA ARG A 144 20.42 -23.53 -2.23
C ARG A 144 19.60 -22.37 -2.82
N PRO A 145 19.13 -22.47 -4.08
CA PRO A 145 18.33 -21.40 -4.68
C PRO A 145 17.02 -21.16 -3.93
N SER A 146 16.45 -22.21 -3.33
CA SER A 146 15.19 -22.12 -2.57
C SER A 146 15.24 -21.18 -1.36
N THR A 147 16.42 -20.90 -0.79
CA THR A 147 16.53 -19.91 0.30
C THR A 147 16.41 -18.47 -0.20
N HIS A 148 16.52 -18.24 -1.51
CA HIS A 148 16.37 -16.93 -2.12
C HIS A 148 14.96 -16.68 -2.67
N VAL A 149 14.06 -17.66 -2.60
CA VAL A 149 12.71 -17.59 -3.15
C VAL A 149 11.68 -17.72 -2.04
N ALA A 150 11.07 -16.60 -1.66
CA ALA A 150 10.01 -16.57 -0.68
C ALA A 150 8.66 -16.86 -1.36
N ILE A 151 8.01 -17.98 -0.98
CA ILE A 151 6.66 -18.34 -1.46
C ILE A 151 5.59 -17.47 -0.77
N ARG A 152 5.89 -16.99 0.43
CA ARG A 152 5.03 -16.12 1.23
C ARG A 152 5.78 -14.87 1.60
N ASP A 153 5.02 -13.82 1.85
CA ASP A 153 5.48 -12.54 2.37
C ASP A 153 5.86 -12.65 3.86
N THR A 154 6.78 -13.55 4.18
CA THR A 154 7.41 -13.64 5.50
C THR A 154 8.57 -12.66 5.49
N GLU A 155 8.46 -11.59 6.28
CA GLU A 155 9.59 -10.70 6.54
C GLU A 155 10.72 -11.53 7.18
N GLU A 156 11.96 -11.44 6.69
CA GLU A 156 13.07 -12.16 7.31
C GLU A 156 13.38 -11.59 8.71
N ASP A 157 13.21 -10.27 8.86
CA ASP A 157 13.54 -9.50 10.04
C ASP A 157 12.41 -9.54 11.08
N HIS A 158 12.67 -10.18 12.22
CA HIS A 158 11.75 -10.26 13.36
C HIS A 158 12.37 -9.65 14.62
N PHE A 159 11.55 -8.95 15.38
CA PHE A 159 11.87 -8.42 16.71
C PHE A 159 11.47 -9.40 17.79
N ALA A 160 12.42 -9.80 18.64
CA ALA A 160 12.13 -10.58 19.84
C ALA A 160 11.69 -9.67 20.99
N ILE A 161 10.51 -9.93 21.56
CA ILE A 161 9.99 -9.21 22.73
C ILE A 161 10.33 -10.01 23.99
N ILE A 162 11.23 -9.48 24.82
CA ILE A 162 11.79 -10.17 25.98
C ILE A 162 11.22 -9.58 27.26
N ASP A 163 10.53 -10.40 28.05
CA ASP A 163 10.09 -10.04 29.40
C ASP A 163 11.29 -10.05 30.36
N THR A 164 11.61 -8.87 30.88
CA THR A 164 12.67 -8.65 31.89
C THR A 164 12.14 -8.46 33.31
N THR A 165 10.84 -8.69 33.54
CA THR A 165 10.20 -8.51 34.85
C THR A 165 10.90 -9.36 35.91
N ASN A 166 11.32 -8.72 37.00
CA ASN A 166 12.02 -9.37 38.12
C ASN A 166 13.27 -10.18 37.67
N GLY A 167 13.95 -9.76 36.60
CA GLY A 167 15.15 -10.43 36.08
C GLY A 167 14.88 -11.73 35.31
N ARG A 168 13.62 -11.99 34.92
CA ARG A 168 13.31 -13.02 33.90
C ARG A 168 13.92 -12.61 32.56
N ASN A 169 14.15 -13.56 31.66
CA ASN A 169 14.59 -13.31 30.29
C ASN A 169 13.87 -14.30 29.39
N VAL A 170 12.56 -14.13 29.28
CA VAL A 170 11.70 -15.03 28.51
C VAL A 170 11.19 -14.28 27.29
N VAL A 171 11.34 -14.88 26.12
CA VAL A 171 10.73 -14.35 24.89
C VAL A 171 9.22 -14.56 24.99
N LEU A 172 8.46 -13.47 24.99
CA LEU A 172 7.00 -13.50 25.00
C LEU A 172 6.44 -13.80 23.61
N GLU A 173 6.98 -13.11 22.61
CA GLU A 173 6.48 -13.10 21.24
C GLU A 173 7.59 -12.61 20.28
N GLU A 174 7.53 -13.07 19.04
CA GLU A 174 8.31 -12.54 17.92
C GLU A 174 7.38 -11.74 17.01
N LEU A 175 7.85 -10.56 16.60
CA LEU A 175 7.05 -9.60 15.87
C LEU A 175 7.77 -9.15 14.60
N GLU A 176 7.08 -9.14 13.46
CA GLU A 176 7.59 -8.64 12.18
C GLU A 176 8.07 -7.18 12.26
N ALA A 177 9.13 -6.85 11.54
CA ALA A 177 9.75 -5.52 11.55
C ALA A 177 8.77 -4.39 11.15
N SER A 178 7.88 -4.63 10.19
CA SER A 178 6.87 -3.64 9.80
C SER A 178 5.82 -3.36 10.89
N ARG A 179 5.62 -4.30 11.83
CA ARG A 179 4.69 -4.18 12.96
C ARG A 179 5.35 -3.65 14.21
N ALA A 180 6.66 -3.84 14.35
CA ALA A 180 7.45 -3.37 15.49
C ALA A 180 7.18 -1.90 15.80
N PHE A 181 7.19 -1.07 14.77
CA PHE A 181 6.99 0.36 14.87
C PHE A 181 5.69 0.78 15.59
N PHE A 182 4.61 0.03 15.41
CA PHE A 182 3.29 0.37 15.95
C PHE A 182 3.10 -0.05 17.40
N THR A 183 3.95 -0.96 17.90
CA THR A 183 3.69 -1.70 19.15
C THR A 183 4.84 -1.67 20.13
N ILE A 184 6.08 -1.61 19.66
CA ILE A 184 7.29 -1.64 20.49
C ILE A 184 8.13 -0.38 20.24
N TYR A 185 7.85 0.65 21.03
CA TYR A 185 8.61 1.89 21.10
C TYR A 185 8.89 2.21 22.57
N GLU A 186 10.02 2.86 22.87
CA GLU A 186 10.43 3.14 24.24
C GLU A 186 9.36 3.95 24.99
N GLY A 187 9.03 3.51 26.22
CA GLY A 187 7.97 4.09 27.05
C GLY A 187 6.55 3.69 26.64
N GLY A 188 6.37 2.97 25.53
CA GLY A 188 5.10 2.44 25.05
C GLY A 188 4.54 1.32 25.94
N ILE A 189 3.21 1.14 25.89
CA ILE A 189 2.54 -0.02 26.51
C ILE A 189 2.28 -1.07 25.44
N PHE A 190 3.01 -2.18 25.55
CA PHE A 190 2.79 -3.40 24.79
C PHE A 190 1.72 -4.25 25.50
N LEU A 191 0.71 -4.69 24.76
CA LEU A 191 -0.38 -5.52 25.28
C LEU A 191 -0.20 -6.96 24.79
N HIS A 192 0.00 -7.89 25.70
CA HIS A 192 0.14 -9.32 25.39
C HIS A 192 -0.84 -10.14 26.22
N GLN A 193 -1.80 -10.79 25.55
CA GLN A 193 -2.85 -11.61 26.17
C GLN A 193 -3.62 -10.89 27.30
N GLY A 194 -3.88 -9.60 27.14
CA GLY A 194 -4.60 -8.77 28.12
C GLY A 194 -3.73 -8.23 29.27
N ASN A 195 -2.47 -8.64 29.36
CA ASN A 195 -1.50 -8.07 30.30
C ASN A 195 -0.76 -6.91 29.65
N SER A 196 -0.50 -5.87 30.45
CA SER A 196 0.22 -4.67 30.01
C SER A 196 1.69 -4.78 30.37
N TYR A 197 2.56 -4.50 29.40
CA TYR A 197 4.00 -4.45 29.56
C TYR A 197 4.52 -3.09 29.10
N LEU A 198 5.39 -2.47 29.89
CA LEU A 198 6.07 -1.24 29.54
C LEU A 198 7.34 -1.57 28.77
N VAL A 199 7.50 -0.99 27.58
CA VAL A 199 8.72 -1.12 26.79
C VAL A 199 9.81 -0.25 27.42
N LYS A 200 10.85 -0.90 27.97
CA LYS A 200 11.98 -0.24 28.64
C LYS A 200 13.12 0.11 27.69
N GLU A 201 13.37 -0.76 26.74
CA GLU A 201 14.48 -0.63 25.81
C GLU A 201 14.02 -1.19 24.46
N PHE A 202 14.30 -0.44 23.40
CA PHE A 202 14.04 -0.86 22.02
C PHE A 202 15.32 -0.71 21.21
N SER A 203 15.81 -1.82 20.66
CA SER A 203 17.04 -1.87 19.87
C SER A 203 16.78 -2.42 18.47
N PRO A 204 16.67 -1.55 17.45
CA PRO A 204 16.60 -1.96 16.05
C PRO A 204 17.80 -2.78 15.60
N ASP A 205 19.01 -2.36 15.98
CA ASP A 205 20.24 -3.03 15.52
C ASP A 205 20.36 -4.47 16.04
N ALA A 206 19.86 -4.72 17.26
CA ALA A 206 19.83 -6.06 17.86
C ALA A 206 18.49 -6.79 17.64
N MET A 207 17.53 -6.16 16.94
CA MET A 207 16.20 -6.71 16.67
C MET A 207 15.49 -7.21 17.94
N LEU A 208 15.53 -6.43 19.02
CA LEU A 208 14.93 -6.81 20.30
C LEU A 208 14.26 -5.65 21.02
N ALA A 209 13.23 -5.98 21.80
CA ALA A 209 12.58 -5.07 22.73
C ALA A 209 12.52 -5.71 24.12
N LYS A 210 12.95 -4.98 25.16
CA LYS A 210 12.83 -5.43 26.56
C LYS A 210 11.62 -4.79 27.19
N VAL A 211 10.79 -5.61 27.82
CA VAL A 211 9.53 -5.18 28.39
C VAL A 211 9.40 -5.62 29.84
N GLU A 212 8.72 -4.80 30.65
CA GLU A 212 8.42 -5.11 32.05
C GLU A 212 6.91 -5.10 32.29
N HIS A 213 6.40 -6.12 32.98
CA HIS A 213 5.00 -6.23 33.33
C HIS A 213 4.59 -5.11 34.28
N VAL A 214 3.56 -4.36 33.89
CA VAL A 214 3.04 -3.22 34.65
C VAL A 214 1.52 -3.33 34.82
N ARG A 215 1.01 -2.81 35.94
CA ARG A 215 -0.42 -2.63 36.14
C ARG A 215 -0.75 -1.15 36.00
N VAL A 216 -1.26 -0.78 34.83
CA VAL A 216 -1.65 0.59 34.48
C VAL A 216 -3.05 0.61 33.90
N ASP A 217 -3.76 1.71 34.10
CA ASP A 217 -5.12 1.92 33.55
C ASP A 217 -5.15 2.72 32.23
N TRP A 218 -3.97 2.98 31.65
CA TRP A 218 -3.80 3.71 30.41
C TRP A 218 -3.05 2.88 29.37
N THR A 219 -3.26 3.20 28.09
CA THR A 219 -2.52 2.65 26.95
C THR A 219 -1.80 3.77 26.21
N THR A 220 -1.00 3.43 25.21
CA THR A 220 -0.27 4.41 24.40
C THR A 220 -0.80 4.49 22.99
N GLN A 221 -0.84 5.71 22.47
CA GLN A 221 -1.06 5.99 21.05
C GLN A 221 0.18 6.71 20.52
N GLN A 222 0.89 6.08 19.59
CA GLN A 222 2.13 6.62 19.05
C GLN A 222 1.90 7.92 18.28
N ARG A 223 2.95 8.73 18.24
CA ARG A 223 3.08 9.90 17.39
C ARG A 223 4.29 9.66 16.49
N ASP A 224 4.01 9.50 15.21
CA ASP A 224 5.02 9.07 14.24
C ASP A 224 5.02 9.88 12.94
N PHE A 225 6.08 9.70 12.15
CA PHE A 225 6.03 9.95 10.71
C PHE A 225 6.69 8.80 9.98
N THR A 226 6.27 8.66 8.73
CA THR A 226 6.95 7.89 7.71
C THR A 226 7.47 8.84 6.63
N ASP A 227 8.76 8.78 6.34
CA ASP A 227 9.39 9.34 5.16
C ASP A 227 9.47 8.26 4.08
N VAL A 228 9.07 8.59 2.86
CA VAL A 228 9.20 7.71 1.70
C VAL A 228 10.01 8.45 0.66
N ASP A 229 11.32 8.16 0.61
CA ASP A 229 12.28 8.89 -0.21
C ASP A 229 12.86 7.97 -1.29
N PRO A 230 12.68 8.29 -2.59
CA PRO A 230 13.45 7.66 -3.64
C PRO A 230 14.95 7.95 -3.49
N ILE A 231 15.77 6.93 -3.65
CA ILE A 231 17.23 7.00 -3.37
C ILE A 231 18.00 7.32 -4.65
N GLU A 232 17.72 6.59 -5.72
CA GLU A 232 18.40 6.70 -7.02
C GLU A 232 17.44 6.38 -8.15
N THR A 233 17.65 7.03 -9.30
CA THR A 233 16.88 6.76 -10.51
C THR A 233 17.55 5.65 -11.32
N GLU A 234 16.82 4.57 -11.59
CA GLU A 234 17.29 3.45 -12.42
C GLU A 234 16.63 3.45 -13.81
N ALA A 235 15.34 3.81 -13.87
CA ALA A 235 14.60 3.96 -15.13
C ALA A 235 13.83 5.28 -15.19
N ILE A 236 13.72 5.84 -16.40
CA ILE A 236 12.98 7.07 -16.68
C ILE A 236 12.01 6.81 -17.82
N ARG A 237 10.79 7.34 -17.68
CA ARG A 237 9.78 7.32 -18.73
C ARG A 237 9.20 8.71 -18.92
N ALA A 238 9.19 9.19 -20.16
CA ALA A 238 8.56 10.45 -20.51
C ALA A 238 7.03 10.29 -20.56
N ILE A 239 6.30 11.31 -20.08
CA ILE A 239 4.84 11.35 -20.22
C ILE A 239 4.49 11.95 -21.60
N PRO A 240 3.79 11.22 -22.49
CA PRO A 240 3.50 11.72 -23.83
C PRO A 240 2.71 13.03 -23.81
N GLY A 241 3.18 14.03 -24.56
CA GLY A 241 2.56 15.36 -24.65
C GLY A 241 2.88 16.30 -23.48
N SER A 242 3.75 15.88 -22.55
CA SER A 242 4.12 16.64 -21.35
C SER A 242 5.64 16.74 -21.19
N ARG A 243 6.09 17.73 -20.41
CA ARG A 243 7.49 17.85 -19.96
C ARG A 243 7.78 17.03 -18.70
N SER A 244 6.74 16.46 -18.10
CA SER A 244 6.84 15.61 -16.92
C SER A 244 7.45 14.26 -17.26
N ARG A 245 8.15 13.69 -16.28
CA ARG A 245 8.78 12.38 -16.35
C ARG A 245 8.36 11.55 -15.15
N ALA A 246 8.17 10.26 -15.37
CA ALA A 246 8.09 9.27 -14.31
C ALA A 246 9.46 8.63 -14.13
N PHE A 247 9.73 8.21 -12.91
CA PHE A 247 10.99 7.59 -12.51
C PHE A 247 10.70 6.29 -11.76
N CYS A 248 11.62 5.33 -11.82
CA CYS A 248 11.55 4.07 -11.10
C CYS A 248 12.92 3.70 -10.52
N GLY A 249 12.93 3.06 -9.35
CA GLY A 249 14.15 2.70 -8.63
C GLY A 249 13.90 2.36 -7.15
N PRO A 250 14.98 2.22 -6.35
CA PRO A 250 14.89 1.91 -4.93
C PRO A 250 14.38 3.10 -4.11
N ILE A 251 13.56 2.79 -3.12
CA ILE A 251 12.90 3.71 -2.21
C ILE A 251 13.29 3.35 -0.77
N ARG A 252 13.66 4.38 0.00
CA ARG A 252 13.92 4.27 1.43
C ARG A 252 12.67 4.71 2.19
N ILE A 253 12.17 3.83 3.03
CA ILE A 253 11.04 4.11 3.93
C ILE A 253 11.61 4.25 5.33
N LYS A 254 11.59 5.46 5.89
CA LYS A 254 12.11 5.75 7.22
C LYS A 254 10.97 6.10 8.15
N GLN A 255 10.79 5.33 9.21
CA GLN A 255 9.73 5.53 10.20
C GLN A 255 10.33 5.92 11.55
N VAL A 256 9.76 6.94 12.19
CA VAL A 256 10.23 7.45 13.49
C VAL A 256 9.07 7.72 14.44
N VAL A 257 9.06 7.04 15.59
CA VAL A 257 8.17 7.36 16.72
C VAL A 257 8.87 8.40 17.58
N PHE A 258 8.44 9.65 17.46
CA PHE A 258 9.04 10.78 18.19
C PHE A 258 8.30 11.13 19.49
N GLY A 259 7.21 10.42 19.76
CA GLY A 259 6.37 10.66 20.93
C GLY A 259 5.23 9.67 21.01
N PHE A 260 4.48 9.75 22.10
CA PHE A 260 3.20 9.05 22.23
C PHE A 260 2.28 9.82 23.18
N PHE A 261 0.99 9.59 23.05
CA PHE A 261 -0.02 10.02 24.01
C PHE A 261 -0.31 8.89 24.99
N LYS A 262 -0.36 9.19 26.28
CA LYS A 262 -0.98 8.29 27.26
C LYS A 262 -2.49 8.50 27.16
N VAL A 263 -3.23 7.45 26.87
CA VAL A 263 -4.68 7.52 26.72
C VAL A 263 -5.35 6.63 27.75
N ASP A 264 -6.38 7.17 28.39
CA ASP A 264 -7.24 6.42 29.30
C ASP A 264 -8.20 5.50 28.51
N ARG A 265 -8.92 4.60 29.19
CA ARG A 265 -9.93 3.70 28.61
C ARG A 265 -11.01 4.43 27.81
N ARG A 266 -11.26 5.72 28.11
CA ARG A 266 -12.18 6.60 27.38
C ARG A 266 -11.54 7.32 26.17
N ARG A 267 -10.33 6.91 25.75
CA ARG A 267 -9.51 7.58 24.71
C ARG A 267 -9.21 9.06 24.99
N ARG A 268 -9.24 9.47 26.27
CA ARG A 268 -8.85 10.82 26.67
C ARG A 268 -7.34 10.86 26.81
N ILE A 269 -6.72 11.89 26.22
CA ILE A 269 -5.28 12.13 26.35
C ILE A 269 -5.00 12.59 27.79
N LEU A 270 -4.23 11.78 28.52
CA LEU A 270 -3.77 12.07 29.88
C LEU A 270 -2.47 12.86 29.86
N ASP A 271 -1.57 12.52 28.94
CA ASP A 271 -0.22 13.05 28.88
C ASP A 271 0.35 12.91 27.46
N ALA A 272 1.31 13.74 27.10
CA ALA A 272 2.02 13.70 25.83
C ALA A 272 3.52 13.59 26.11
N VAL A 273 4.07 12.42 25.84
CA VAL A 273 5.48 12.11 26.09
C VAL A 273 6.25 12.22 24.77
N ALA A 274 7.39 12.91 24.80
CA ALA A 274 8.35 12.91 23.70
C ALA A 274 9.39 11.81 23.95
N VAL A 275 9.75 11.08 22.88
CA VAL A 275 10.75 10.02 22.94
C VAL A 275 11.69 10.14 21.75
N ASP A 276 12.94 9.74 21.96
CA ASP A 276 13.97 9.74 20.93
C ASP A 276 14.25 8.30 20.48
N ASN A 277 13.26 7.69 19.81
CA ASN A 277 13.45 6.34 19.30
C ASN A 277 14.33 6.35 18.05
N PRO A 278 15.23 5.36 17.91
CA PRO A 278 15.95 5.16 16.67
C PRO A 278 15.00 4.90 15.49
N PRO A 279 15.33 5.41 14.29
CA PRO A 279 14.49 5.21 13.11
C PRO A 279 14.53 3.76 12.63
N ILE A 280 13.38 3.23 12.23
CA ILE A 280 13.31 1.98 11.47
C ILE A 280 13.42 2.34 9.99
N VAL A 281 14.40 1.75 9.30
CA VAL A 281 14.66 2.04 7.88
C VAL A 281 14.43 0.76 7.07
N LEU A 282 13.36 0.78 6.28
CA LEU A 282 13.03 -0.26 5.33
C LEU A 282 13.46 0.18 3.93
N ARG A 283 13.80 -0.80 3.09
CA ARG A 283 14.10 -0.57 1.67
C ARG A 283 13.09 -1.34 0.85
N SER A 284 12.60 -0.70 -0.20
CA SER A 284 11.73 -1.30 -1.21
C SER A 284 12.07 -0.70 -2.58
N ARG A 285 11.30 -1.03 -3.62
CA ARG A 285 11.35 -0.42 -4.94
C ARG A 285 9.99 0.17 -5.30
N GLY A 286 10.01 1.13 -6.22
CA GLY A 286 8.79 1.71 -6.73
C GLY A 286 9.01 2.80 -7.75
N MET A 287 7.95 3.56 -7.99
CA MET A 287 7.93 4.64 -8.97
C MET A 287 7.51 5.97 -8.36
N TRP A 288 7.95 7.06 -8.98
CA TRP A 288 7.58 8.39 -8.54
C TRP A 288 7.51 9.40 -9.68
N LEU A 289 6.75 10.48 -9.43
CA LEU A 289 6.61 11.61 -10.33
C LEU A 289 6.74 12.92 -9.55
N ASP A 290 7.59 13.81 -10.04
CA ASP A 290 7.75 15.15 -9.46
C ASP A 290 6.58 16.04 -9.87
N VAL A 291 5.97 16.72 -8.89
CA VAL A 291 4.88 17.65 -9.15
C VAL A 291 5.44 18.89 -9.85
N PRO A 292 4.94 19.25 -11.05
CA PRO A 292 5.44 20.41 -11.78
C PRO A 292 5.25 21.70 -10.99
N ARG A 293 6.23 22.62 -11.06
CA ARG A 293 6.17 23.93 -10.39
C ARG A 293 4.91 24.73 -10.75
N ARG A 294 4.43 24.63 -12.00
CA ARG A 294 3.16 25.22 -12.44
C ARG A 294 1.98 24.78 -11.57
N ALA A 295 1.92 23.51 -11.17
CA ALA A 295 0.86 22.99 -10.31
C ALA A 295 0.95 23.63 -8.92
N LEU A 296 2.16 23.67 -8.33
CA LEU A 296 2.38 24.29 -7.02
C LEU A 296 1.99 25.77 -7.01
N ASP A 297 2.32 26.51 -8.06
CA ASP A 297 1.95 27.92 -8.19
C ASP A 297 0.42 28.11 -8.28
N ILE A 298 -0.29 27.23 -8.99
CA ILE A 298 -1.76 27.26 -9.08
C ILE A 298 -2.40 26.94 -7.70
N LEU A 299 -1.94 25.88 -7.04
CA LEU A 299 -2.43 25.47 -5.72
C LEU A 299 -2.24 26.60 -4.70
N LYS A 300 -1.07 27.26 -4.70
CA LYS A 300 -0.79 28.43 -3.86
C LYS A 300 -1.70 29.60 -4.14
N ARG A 301 -1.90 29.95 -5.42
CA ARG A 301 -2.78 31.06 -5.83
C ARG A 301 -4.22 30.83 -5.39
N ARG A 302 -4.70 29.57 -5.43
CA ARG A 302 -6.05 29.17 -5.00
C ARG A 302 -6.14 28.79 -3.52
N ARG A 303 -5.04 28.86 -2.76
CA ARG A 303 -4.98 28.49 -1.34
C ARG A 303 -5.44 27.04 -1.06
N LEU A 304 -5.23 26.14 -2.03
CA LEU A 304 -5.53 24.72 -1.89
C LEU A 304 -4.42 24.00 -1.13
N HIS A 305 -4.78 22.98 -0.35
CA HIS A 305 -3.84 22.27 0.50
C HIS A 305 -2.93 21.35 -0.33
N VAL A 306 -1.66 21.74 -0.53
CA VAL A 306 -0.70 21.02 -1.40
C VAL A 306 -0.49 19.56 -0.97
N GLY A 307 -0.33 19.30 0.32
CA GLY A 307 -0.16 17.93 0.82
C GLY A 307 -1.40 17.05 0.56
N GLY A 308 -2.59 17.64 0.67
CA GLY A 308 -3.86 16.95 0.42
C GLY A 308 -4.12 16.74 -1.07
N ALA A 309 -3.64 17.65 -1.91
CA ALA A 309 -3.67 17.52 -3.36
C ALA A 309 -2.80 16.36 -3.84
N ILE A 310 -1.57 16.26 -3.33
CA ILE A 310 -0.66 15.15 -3.63
C ILE A 310 -1.26 13.83 -3.17
N HIS A 311 -1.72 13.75 -1.92
CA HIS A 311 -2.31 12.55 -1.34
C HIS A 311 -3.54 12.06 -2.13
N ALA A 312 -4.43 12.99 -2.50
CA ALA A 312 -5.60 12.66 -3.31
C ALA A 312 -5.22 12.23 -4.74
N ALA A 313 -4.19 12.82 -5.35
CA ALA A 313 -3.69 12.37 -6.66
C ALA A 313 -3.03 10.98 -6.57
N GLU A 314 -2.29 10.70 -5.49
CA GLU A 314 -1.69 9.39 -5.23
C GLU A 314 -2.78 8.31 -5.13
N HIS A 315 -3.81 8.53 -4.32
CA HIS A 315 -4.93 7.59 -4.20
C HIS A 315 -5.73 7.41 -5.50
N ALA A 316 -5.96 8.49 -6.27
CA ALA A 316 -6.63 8.39 -7.56
C ALA A 316 -5.86 7.45 -8.52
N VAL A 317 -4.53 7.55 -8.57
CA VAL A 317 -3.68 6.65 -9.36
C VAL A 317 -3.63 5.24 -8.76
N LEU A 318 -3.48 5.11 -7.43
CA LEU A 318 -3.38 3.83 -6.73
C LEU A 318 -4.63 2.97 -6.94
N SER A 319 -5.82 3.58 -6.89
CA SER A 319 -7.12 2.92 -7.10
C SER A 319 -7.30 2.33 -8.51
N LEU A 320 -6.46 2.75 -9.47
CA LEU A 320 -6.49 2.28 -10.86
C LEU A 320 -5.44 1.23 -11.17
N MET A 321 -4.43 1.06 -10.31
CA MET A 321 -3.33 0.11 -10.56
C MET A 321 -3.81 -1.33 -10.84
N PRO A 322 -4.82 -1.88 -10.13
CA PRO A 322 -5.30 -3.24 -10.38
C PRO A 322 -5.84 -3.46 -11.80
N ASN A 323 -6.22 -2.40 -12.53
CA ASN A 323 -6.70 -2.52 -13.91
C ASN A 323 -5.57 -2.83 -14.91
N PHE A 324 -4.32 -2.58 -14.53
CA PHE A 324 -3.14 -2.71 -15.40
C PHE A 324 -2.14 -3.75 -14.91
N VAL A 325 -2.10 -3.96 -13.59
CA VAL A 325 -1.17 -4.88 -12.96
C VAL A 325 -1.94 -5.74 -11.98
N VAL A 326 -1.87 -7.06 -12.17
CA VAL A 326 -2.44 -8.04 -11.25
C VAL A 326 -1.83 -7.82 -9.87
N SER A 327 -2.64 -7.31 -8.95
CA SER A 327 -2.22 -6.91 -7.61
C SER A 327 -3.42 -6.89 -6.68
N LEU A 328 -3.16 -7.10 -5.39
CA LEU A 328 -4.16 -6.93 -4.35
C LEU A 328 -4.10 -5.49 -3.81
N PRO A 329 -5.24 -4.92 -3.38
CA PRO A 329 -5.24 -3.66 -2.65
C PRO A 329 -4.24 -3.68 -1.49
N GLY A 330 -3.34 -2.71 -1.45
CA GLY A 330 -2.30 -2.60 -0.42
C GLY A 330 -0.98 -3.33 -0.71
N ASP A 331 -0.85 -4.05 -1.82
CA ASP A 331 0.45 -4.55 -2.30
C ASP A 331 1.35 -3.40 -2.79
N VAL A 332 0.76 -2.31 -3.28
CA VAL A 332 1.43 -1.03 -3.51
C VAL A 332 0.89 -0.01 -2.50
N ARG A 333 1.78 0.83 -1.98
CA ARG A 333 1.47 1.88 -1.01
C ARG A 333 2.04 3.22 -1.43
N THR A 334 1.57 4.26 -0.76
CA THR A 334 2.02 5.65 -0.91
C THR A 334 2.15 6.32 0.47
N GLU A 335 2.73 7.52 0.53
CA GLU A 335 2.88 8.26 1.80
C GLU A 335 1.55 8.95 2.18
N CYS A 336 0.74 8.31 3.00
CA CYS A 336 -0.46 8.94 3.56
C CYS A 336 -0.10 10.12 4.48
N LYS A 337 -0.84 11.23 4.35
CA LYS A 337 -0.55 12.48 5.08
C LYS A 337 -1.31 12.53 6.41
N ASN A 338 -0.56 12.63 7.50
CA ASN A 338 -1.12 12.69 8.85
C ASN A 338 -1.73 14.07 9.17
N ALA A 339 -3.03 14.09 9.49
CA ALA A 339 -3.78 15.31 9.75
C ALA A 339 -3.19 16.18 10.87
N LEU A 340 -2.70 15.56 11.95
CA LEU A 340 -2.12 16.30 13.09
C LEU A 340 -0.86 17.07 12.70
N LYS A 341 -0.18 16.68 11.63
CA LYS A 341 1.02 17.37 11.13
C LYS A 341 0.69 18.40 10.07
N GLU A 342 -0.23 18.08 9.15
CA GLU A 342 -0.61 18.99 8.08
C GLU A 342 -1.38 20.20 8.59
N PHE A 343 -2.19 20.03 9.63
CA PHE A 343 -2.94 21.13 10.26
C PHE A 343 -2.26 21.70 11.51
N ALA A 344 -1.01 21.30 11.81
CA ALA A 344 -0.29 21.86 12.95
C ALA A 344 0.12 23.33 12.69
N ALA A 345 -0.19 24.20 13.64
CA ALA A 345 0.27 25.60 13.62
C ALA A 345 1.76 25.77 13.99
N ARG A 346 2.48 24.69 14.32
CA ARG A 346 3.92 24.72 14.69
C ARG A 346 4.79 24.38 13.50
N GLU A 347 5.83 25.18 13.30
CA GLU A 347 6.73 25.03 12.16
C GLU A 347 7.41 23.65 12.19
N SER A 348 7.15 22.85 11.17
CA SER A 348 7.82 21.58 10.97
C SER A 348 9.19 21.84 10.36
N THR A 349 10.26 21.38 11.04
CA THR A 349 11.61 21.34 10.47
C THR A 349 11.70 20.42 9.24
N ARG A 350 10.75 19.48 9.12
CA ARG A 350 10.62 18.56 7.98
C ARG A 350 9.90 19.24 6.83
N LYS A 351 10.59 19.30 5.68
CA LYS A 351 10.05 19.73 4.39
C LYS A 351 10.09 18.55 3.42
N ARG A 352 8.96 18.22 2.80
CA ARG A 352 8.82 17.08 1.88
C ARG A 352 8.87 17.52 0.43
N PRO A 353 9.59 16.83 -0.46
CA PRO A 353 9.53 17.14 -1.88
C PRO A 353 8.11 16.89 -2.42
N ALA A 354 7.62 17.80 -3.26
CA ALA A 354 6.34 17.67 -3.93
C ALA A 354 6.40 16.56 -4.98
N ARG A 355 6.05 15.35 -4.58
CA ARG A 355 6.22 14.13 -5.39
C ARG A 355 5.11 13.14 -5.07
N LEU A 356 4.60 12.50 -6.12
CA LEU A 356 3.75 11.32 -6.00
C LEU A 356 4.68 10.12 -5.92
N THR A 357 4.65 9.36 -4.84
CA THR A 357 5.52 8.19 -4.65
C THR A 357 4.71 6.93 -4.40
N PHE A 358 4.98 5.89 -5.17
CA PHE A 358 4.35 4.59 -5.09
C PHE A 358 5.42 3.52 -4.89
N TYR A 359 5.25 2.65 -3.92
CA TYR A 359 6.24 1.64 -3.59
C TYR A 359 5.59 0.29 -3.28
N ASP A 360 6.30 -0.79 -3.58
CA ASP A 360 5.85 -2.12 -3.23
C ASP A 360 5.88 -2.28 -1.70
N ALA A 361 4.74 -2.62 -1.11
CA ALA A 361 4.62 -2.83 0.32
C ALA A 361 5.33 -4.12 0.79
N LYS A 362 5.62 -5.02 -0.15
CA LYS A 362 6.08 -6.39 0.03
C LYS A 362 7.28 -6.70 -0.86
N GLY A 363 7.94 -7.84 -0.61
CA GLY A 363 9.10 -8.30 -1.41
C GLY A 363 10.46 -7.75 -0.95
N GLY A 364 10.54 -7.26 0.29
CA GLY A 364 11.78 -6.79 0.90
C GLY A 364 12.51 -5.71 0.09
N GLN A 365 13.84 -5.75 0.09
CA GLN A 365 14.66 -4.73 -0.60
C GLN A 365 14.45 -4.71 -2.12
N GLY A 366 14.02 -5.82 -2.71
CA GLY A 366 13.77 -5.95 -4.14
C GLY A 366 12.41 -5.42 -4.60
N GLY A 367 11.45 -5.26 -3.67
CA GLY A 367 10.05 -5.04 -4.01
C GLY A 367 9.40 -6.27 -4.67
N ALA A 368 8.08 -6.26 -4.78
CA ALA A 368 7.30 -7.29 -5.46
C ALA A 368 7.28 -7.14 -7.00
N GLY A 369 7.78 -6.01 -7.53
CA GLY A 369 7.81 -5.70 -8.95
C GLY A 369 6.52 -5.06 -9.49
N ILE A 370 5.53 -4.83 -8.62
CA ILE A 370 4.20 -4.34 -9.02
C ILE A 370 4.27 -2.87 -9.43
N ALA A 371 4.91 -2.03 -8.61
CA ALA A 371 5.11 -0.62 -8.92
C ALA A 371 6.02 -0.42 -10.14
N ALA A 372 6.99 -1.32 -10.36
CA ALA A 372 7.84 -1.31 -11.55
C ALA A 372 7.04 -1.68 -12.82
N LYS A 373 6.07 -2.60 -12.72
CA LYS A 373 5.16 -2.90 -13.83
C LYS A 373 4.16 -1.76 -14.07
N ALA A 374 3.63 -1.15 -13.00
CA ALA A 374 2.72 -0.02 -13.10
C ALA A 374 3.39 1.21 -13.77
N PHE A 375 4.69 1.38 -13.58
CA PHE A 375 5.49 2.37 -14.28
C PHE A 375 5.45 2.21 -15.81
N GLU A 376 5.29 1.01 -16.34
CA GLU A 376 5.11 0.77 -17.78
C GLU A 376 3.75 1.27 -18.32
N PHE A 377 2.78 1.56 -17.45
CA PHE A 377 1.44 2.04 -17.82
C PHE A 377 1.14 3.42 -17.24
N VAL A 378 2.16 4.12 -16.71
CA VAL A 378 1.99 5.38 -15.97
C VAL A 378 1.23 6.45 -16.77
N ASP A 379 1.39 6.52 -18.09
CA ASP A 379 0.69 7.50 -18.91
C ASP A 379 -0.82 7.21 -19.06
N LEU A 380 -1.22 5.94 -19.07
CA LEU A 380 -2.63 5.54 -19.07
C LEU A 380 -3.25 5.71 -17.68
N LEU A 381 -2.52 5.31 -16.63
CA LEU A 381 -2.92 5.48 -15.24
C LEU A 381 -3.21 6.95 -14.91
N LEU A 382 -2.33 7.88 -15.30
CA LEU A 382 -2.53 9.30 -15.05
C LEU A 382 -3.75 9.86 -15.79
N ARG A 383 -3.97 9.46 -17.06
CA ARG A 383 -5.13 9.90 -17.84
C ARG A 383 -6.44 9.43 -17.21
N GLN A 384 -6.55 8.14 -16.92
CA GLN A 384 -7.73 7.56 -16.29
C GLN A 384 -7.97 8.16 -14.90
N ALA A 385 -6.92 8.40 -14.12
CA ALA A 385 -7.04 9.06 -12.82
C ALA A 385 -7.61 10.47 -12.96
N CYS A 386 -7.09 11.24 -13.92
CA CYS A 386 -7.56 12.60 -14.18
C CYS A 386 -9.02 12.62 -14.63
N GLU A 387 -9.40 11.74 -15.55
CA GLU A 387 -10.77 11.63 -16.07
C GLU A 387 -11.74 11.21 -14.96
N ARG A 388 -11.37 10.22 -14.14
CA ARG A 388 -12.16 9.76 -12.98
C ARG A 388 -12.40 10.87 -11.96
N VAL A 389 -11.35 11.62 -11.60
CA VAL A 389 -11.45 12.72 -10.63
C VAL A 389 -12.34 13.84 -11.18
N ALA A 390 -12.18 14.19 -12.46
CA ALA A 390 -12.95 15.25 -13.11
C ALA A 390 -14.44 14.87 -13.32
N ALA A 391 -14.74 13.62 -13.64
CA ALA A 391 -16.11 13.14 -13.90
C ALA A 391 -16.93 12.92 -12.62
N CYS A 392 -16.27 12.79 -11.47
CA CYS A 392 -16.96 12.56 -10.21
C CYS A 392 -17.68 13.84 -9.73
N HIS A 393 -18.89 13.70 -9.19
CA HIS A 393 -19.72 14.83 -8.74
C HIS A 393 -19.50 15.22 -7.27
N CYS A 394 -18.64 14.51 -6.53
CA CYS A 394 -18.36 14.83 -5.13
C CYS A 394 -17.54 16.12 -5.01
N LEU A 395 -17.68 16.83 -3.88
CA LEU A 395 -16.95 18.10 -3.64
C LEU A 395 -15.54 17.85 -3.07
N GLU A 396 -15.45 17.07 -2.00
CA GLU A 396 -14.20 16.91 -1.22
C GLU A 396 -13.35 15.71 -1.66
N GLY A 397 -13.95 14.78 -2.40
CA GLY A 397 -13.38 13.47 -2.72
C GLY A 397 -14.21 12.33 -2.12
N CYS A 398 -14.33 11.21 -2.82
CA CYS A 398 -14.99 9.99 -2.35
C CYS A 398 -14.20 8.75 -2.80
N LEU A 399 -14.62 7.56 -2.35
CA LEU A 399 -13.98 6.28 -2.71
C LEU A 399 -14.01 6.02 -4.23
N GLU A 400 -15.00 6.57 -4.93
CA GLU A 400 -15.14 6.41 -6.37
C GLU A 400 -14.22 7.33 -7.19
N CYS A 401 -13.46 8.24 -6.55
CA CYS A 401 -12.56 9.15 -7.28
C CYS A 401 -11.13 9.25 -6.74
N CYS A 402 -10.96 9.55 -5.46
CA CYS A 402 -9.63 9.85 -4.91
C CYS A 402 -9.45 9.44 -3.45
N CYS A 403 -10.46 8.90 -2.76
CA CYS A 403 -10.25 8.30 -1.44
C CYS A 403 -9.92 6.81 -1.58
N ASP A 404 -9.15 6.28 -0.64
CA ASP A 404 -8.74 4.87 -0.63
C ASP A 404 -9.29 4.18 0.63
N GLU A 405 -9.88 3.00 0.48
CA GLU A 405 -10.45 2.22 1.59
C GLU A 405 -9.41 1.86 2.66
N ARG A 406 -8.13 1.78 2.29
CA ARG A 406 -7.00 1.37 3.14
C ARG A 406 -6.07 2.52 3.49
N CYS A 407 -6.50 3.76 3.30
CA CYS A 407 -5.73 4.93 3.73
C CYS A 407 -5.45 4.82 5.24
N LYS A 408 -4.17 4.77 5.62
CA LYS A 408 -3.74 4.69 7.03
C LYS A 408 -4.20 5.88 7.89
N GLU A 409 -4.47 7.00 7.23
CA GLU A 409 -4.87 8.27 7.84
C GLU A 409 -6.37 8.58 7.58
N ALA A 410 -7.15 7.54 7.25
CA ALA A 410 -8.60 7.59 7.08
C ALA A 410 -9.12 8.68 6.12
N ASN A 411 -8.34 9.02 5.08
CA ASN A 411 -8.68 10.04 4.09
C ASN A 411 -9.00 11.43 4.70
N VAL A 412 -8.41 11.77 5.86
CA VAL A 412 -8.70 13.05 6.54
C VAL A 412 -8.08 14.25 5.80
N VAL A 413 -6.92 14.07 5.17
CA VAL A 413 -6.22 15.14 4.44
C VAL A 413 -6.34 14.91 2.93
N MET A 414 -7.37 15.45 2.29
CA MET A 414 -7.69 15.19 0.88
C MET A 414 -8.11 16.45 0.14
N SER A 415 -7.54 16.71 -1.05
CA SER A 415 -7.98 17.82 -1.91
C SER A 415 -8.30 17.32 -3.31
N LYS A 416 -9.59 17.16 -3.63
CA LYS A 416 -10.03 16.73 -4.97
C LYS A 416 -9.64 17.74 -6.05
N ALA A 417 -9.99 19.02 -5.85
CA ALA A 417 -9.64 20.09 -6.78
C ALA A 417 -8.12 20.22 -6.95
N GLY A 418 -7.38 20.05 -5.85
CA GLY A 418 -5.93 20.07 -5.90
C GLY A 418 -5.34 18.87 -6.66
N ALA A 419 -5.90 17.67 -6.47
CA ALA A 419 -5.49 16.48 -7.22
C ALA A 419 -5.70 16.64 -8.72
N GLU A 420 -6.84 17.21 -9.13
CA GLU A 420 -7.13 17.50 -10.53
C GLU A 420 -6.08 18.45 -11.15
N VAL A 421 -5.69 19.51 -10.43
CA VAL A 421 -4.61 20.43 -10.86
C VAL A 421 -3.29 19.68 -11.05
N ILE A 422 -2.92 18.80 -10.13
CA ILE A 422 -1.68 18.01 -10.20
C ILE A 422 -1.71 17.06 -11.40
N LEU A 423 -2.78 16.28 -11.56
CA LEU A 423 -2.93 15.30 -12.63
C LEU A 423 -2.94 15.96 -14.00
N LYS A 424 -3.73 17.04 -14.19
CA LYS A 424 -3.74 17.84 -15.43
C LYS A 424 -2.36 18.45 -15.71
N SER A 425 -1.65 18.93 -14.69
CA SER A 425 -0.30 19.47 -14.87
C SER A 425 0.70 18.41 -15.29
N LEU A 426 0.62 17.21 -14.72
CA LEU A 426 1.47 16.07 -15.10
C LEU A 426 1.24 15.66 -16.56
N LEU A 427 -0.01 15.69 -17.03
CA LEU A 427 -0.42 15.40 -18.40
C LEU A 427 -0.27 16.58 -19.37
N ASN A 428 0.09 17.77 -18.88
CA ASN A 428 0.11 19.02 -19.64
C ASN A 428 -1.26 19.36 -20.29
N TRP A 429 -2.35 19.05 -19.59
CA TRP A 429 -3.71 19.42 -19.97
C TRP A 429 -4.03 20.85 -19.54
N GLU A 430 -5.07 21.42 -20.16
CA GLU A 430 -5.55 22.76 -19.81
C GLU A 430 -6.24 22.74 -18.43
N ILE A 431 -5.94 23.77 -17.62
CA ILE A 431 -6.49 23.94 -16.29
C ILE A 431 -7.19 25.29 -16.30
N ASP A 432 -8.51 25.27 -16.19
CA ASP A 432 -9.29 26.47 -15.92
C ASP A 432 -9.08 26.86 -14.46
N VAL A 433 -8.16 27.78 -14.23
CA VAL A 433 -7.81 28.21 -12.88
C VAL A 433 -8.98 28.97 -12.26
N GLU A 434 -9.78 29.72 -13.03
CA GLU A 434 -10.90 30.55 -12.53
C GLU A 434 -12.10 29.70 -12.08
N ALA A 435 -12.29 28.51 -12.65
CA ALA A 435 -13.30 27.56 -12.19
C ALA A 435 -12.94 26.83 -10.88
N LEU A 436 -11.68 26.87 -10.43
CA LEU A 436 -11.24 26.17 -9.21
C LEU A 436 -11.82 26.84 -7.95
N PRO A 437 -12.22 26.05 -6.93
CA PRO A 437 -12.64 26.59 -5.65
C PRO A 437 -11.50 27.36 -4.97
N MET A 438 -11.85 28.41 -4.24
CA MET A 438 -10.92 29.12 -3.37
C MET A 438 -10.83 28.42 -2.03
N GLY A 439 -9.61 28.12 -1.60
CA GLY A 439 -9.34 27.59 -0.28
C GLY A 439 -9.33 28.65 0.83
N PRO A 440 -9.28 28.21 2.10
CA PRO A 440 -9.19 26.81 2.49
C PRO A 440 -10.51 26.06 2.25
N GLU A 441 -10.40 24.76 2.01
CA GLU A 441 -11.57 23.87 1.86
C GLU A 441 -12.46 23.94 3.10
N GLU A 442 -13.78 23.81 2.95
CA GLU A 442 -14.73 23.99 4.05
C GLU A 442 -14.34 23.14 5.28
N GLY A 443 -14.38 23.75 6.47
CA GLY A 443 -14.04 23.07 7.73
C GLY A 443 -12.54 22.87 8.00
N ARG A 444 -11.64 23.38 7.16
CA ARG A 444 -10.19 23.29 7.37
C ARG A 444 -9.58 24.68 7.57
N GLU A 445 -8.81 24.86 8.64
CA GLU A 445 -8.01 26.07 8.79
C GLU A 445 -6.93 26.09 7.71
N ALA A 446 -6.65 27.27 7.13
CA ALA A 446 -5.54 27.41 6.19
C ALA A 446 -4.26 26.96 6.91
N ALA A 447 -3.61 25.91 6.41
CA ALA A 447 -2.34 25.46 6.96
C ALA A 447 -1.38 26.66 6.99
N SER A 448 -1.06 27.15 8.18
CA SER A 448 -0.22 28.34 8.36
C SER A 448 1.23 28.09 7.93
N ILE A 449 1.61 26.82 7.76
CA ILE A 449 2.96 26.37 7.42
C ILE A 449 2.92 25.34 6.29
N GLU A 450 3.64 25.63 5.22
CA GLU A 450 3.77 24.72 4.09
C GLU A 450 4.78 23.59 4.42
N THR A 451 4.32 22.36 4.51
CA THR A 451 5.13 21.15 4.78
C THR A 451 5.80 20.60 3.52
N VAL A 452 5.41 21.09 2.35
CA VAL A 452 5.84 20.63 1.03
C VAL A 452 6.73 21.67 0.35
N VAL A 453 7.80 21.22 -0.31
CA VAL A 453 8.73 22.04 -1.09
C VAL A 453 8.83 21.50 -2.52
N GLU A 454 9.31 22.32 -3.45
CA GLU A 454 9.57 21.87 -4.83
C GLU A 454 10.53 20.67 -4.81
N ALA A 455 10.15 19.61 -5.52
CA ALA A 455 10.96 18.41 -5.59
C ALA A 455 12.21 18.63 -6.46
N THR A 456 13.37 18.26 -5.94
CA THR A 456 14.57 18.10 -6.76
C THR A 456 14.59 16.71 -7.37
N GLU A 457 14.84 16.64 -8.68
CA GLU A 457 14.96 15.38 -9.41
C GLU A 457 16.02 14.48 -8.76
N VAL A 458 15.66 13.22 -8.51
CA VAL A 458 16.59 12.23 -7.96
C VAL A 458 17.53 11.78 -9.05
N ARG A 459 18.84 11.89 -8.77
CA ARG A 459 19.87 11.58 -9.76
C ARG A 459 20.13 10.07 -9.82
N PRO A 460 20.55 9.54 -10.98
CA PRO A 460 21.07 8.20 -11.06
C PRO A 460 22.40 8.07 -10.33
N ALA A 461 22.73 6.85 -9.88
CA ALA A 461 24.04 6.55 -9.31
C ALA A 461 25.16 6.84 -10.32
N ARG A 462 26.29 7.37 -9.81
CA ARG A 462 27.46 7.69 -10.64
C ARG A 462 27.95 6.43 -11.37
N GLY A 463 27.97 6.48 -12.70
CA GLY A 463 28.47 5.41 -13.56
C GLY A 463 27.43 4.35 -13.96
N ARG A 464 26.18 4.46 -13.51
CA ARG A 464 25.10 3.54 -13.89
C ARG A 464 24.36 4.06 -15.12
N LYS A 465 24.14 3.21 -16.13
CA LYS A 465 23.31 3.55 -17.29
C LYS A 465 21.84 3.57 -16.83
N VAL A 466 21.14 4.65 -17.13
CA VAL A 466 19.70 4.77 -16.87
C VAL A 466 18.96 4.23 -18.09
N GLU A 467 17.98 3.36 -17.85
CA GLU A 467 17.10 2.89 -18.90
C GLU A 467 16.07 3.98 -19.22
N VAL A 468 16.09 4.49 -20.45
CA VAL A 468 15.09 5.45 -20.93
C VAL A 468 14.08 4.67 -21.75
N VAL A 469 12.89 4.48 -21.18
CA VAL A 469 11.80 3.75 -21.82
C VAL A 469 11.02 4.74 -22.70
N GLU A 470 11.24 4.68 -24.01
CA GLU A 470 10.47 5.44 -24.99
C GLU A 470 9.19 4.69 -25.39
N VAL A 471 8.06 5.40 -25.43
CA VAL A 471 6.77 4.82 -25.83
C VAL A 471 6.76 4.59 -27.34
N ARG A 472 6.98 3.34 -27.78
CA ARG A 472 6.61 2.92 -29.15
C ARG A 472 5.16 2.47 -29.13
N ARG A 473 4.25 3.29 -29.66
CA ARG A 473 2.87 2.88 -29.90
C ARG A 473 2.82 1.99 -31.14
N GLU A 474 2.69 0.69 -30.97
CA GLU A 474 2.08 -0.14 -32.02
C GLU A 474 0.57 0.12 -31.99
N ALA A 475 0.04 0.61 -33.10
CA ALA A 475 -1.37 0.90 -33.26
C ALA A 475 -2.12 -0.40 -33.52
N GLU A 476 -2.60 -1.08 -32.47
CA GLU A 476 -3.64 -2.10 -32.62
C GLU A 476 -5.01 -1.42 -32.64
N VAL A 477 -5.49 -1.16 -33.86
CA VAL A 477 -6.89 -0.91 -34.13
C VAL A 477 -7.62 -2.24 -33.93
N VAL A 478 -8.29 -2.40 -32.80
CA VAL A 478 -9.26 -3.49 -32.62
C VAL A 478 -10.44 -3.20 -33.53
N ALA A 479 -10.42 -3.80 -34.72
CA ALA A 479 -11.56 -3.85 -35.61
C ALA A 479 -12.64 -4.73 -34.95
N VAL A 480 -13.67 -4.08 -34.42
CA VAL A 480 -14.92 -4.74 -34.04
C VAL A 480 -15.51 -5.33 -35.33
N LYS A 481 -15.49 -6.65 -35.44
CA LYS A 481 -16.31 -7.36 -36.42
C LYS A 481 -17.76 -7.21 -35.98
N GLU A 482 -18.54 -6.43 -36.73
CA GLU A 482 -19.99 -6.53 -36.70
C GLU A 482 -20.38 -7.93 -37.19
N GLU A 483 -20.98 -8.72 -36.31
CA GLU A 483 -21.73 -9.91 -36.70
C GLU A 483 -22.98 -9.43 -37.44
N GLY A 484 -23.09 -9.81 -38.72
CA GLY A 484 -24.24 -9.52 -39.54
C GLY A 484 -25.43 -10.37 -39.11
N ASP A 485 -26.54 -9.70 -38.80
CA ASP A 485 -27.86 -10.30 -38.74
C ASP A 485 -28.25 -10.83 -40.14
N ALA A 486 -28.55 -12.12 -40.21
CA ALA A 486 -29.19 -12.74 -41.36
C ALA A 486 -30.69 -12.46 -41.28
N GLU A 487 -31.18 -11.57 -42.14
CA GLU A 487 -32.60 -11.45 -42.45
C GLU A 487 -33.00 -12.58 -43.41
N ASP A 488 -33.80 -13.51 -42.88
CA ASP A 488 -34.64 -14.43 -43.66
C ASP A 488 -35.85 -13.64 -44.20
N GLU A 489 -35.83 -13.21 -45.46
CA GLU A 489 -37.04 -12.96 -46.26
C GLU A 489 -36.74 -13.24 -47.73
N ASP A 490 -37.34 -14.30 -48.28
CA ASP A 490 -37.84 -14.30 -49.67
C ASP A 490 -38.88 -15.43 -49.80
N GLY A 491 -40.14 -15.00 -49.82
CA GLY A 491 -41.23 -15.75 -50.42
C GLY A 491 -41.50 -15.19 -51.82
N GLU A 492 -41.25 -16.01 -52.84
CA GLU A 492 -42.17 -16.33 -53.94
C GLU A 492 -41.66 -17.53 -54.76
#